data_AF-A0A351X575-F1
#
_entry.id   AF-A0A351X575-F1
#
_cell.length_a   1.000
_cell.length_b   1.000
_cell.length_c   1.000
_cell.angle_alpha   90.00
_cell.angle_beta   90.00
_cell.angle_gamma   90.00
#
_symmetry.space_group_name_H-M   'P 1'
#
loop_
_entity.id
_entity.type
_entity.pdbx_description
1 polymer ?
#
loop_
_entity_poly.entity_id
_entity_poly.type
_entity_poly.pdbx_seq_one_letter_code
_entity_poly.pdbx_strand_id
1 'polypeptide(L)' 'MARRFGLDEGLIQPVSVREGDLLAARSPDLRLRTDKLAGVLGSPAPDQKTSLQRFFELYQAGYPQRLRALAYGVDSRISG' A
#
# COMPACT_ATOMS: atom_id res chain seq x y z
N MET A 1 0.28 5.37 -11.25
CA MET A 1 1.00 4.40 -10.39
C MET A 1 1.12 3.04 -11.04
N ALA A 2 0.05 2.50 -11.64
CA ALA A 2 0.08 1.23 -12.40
C ALA A 2 1.32 1.07 -13.31
N ARG A 3 1.62 2.07 -14.15
CA ARG A 3 2.81 2.06 -15.03
C ARG A 3 4.13 1.79 -14.30
N ARG A 4 4.29 2.25 -13.05
CA ARG A 4 5.51 2.02 -12.27
C ARG A 4 5.69 0.56 -11.90
N PHE A 5 4.60 -0.17 -11.75
CA PHE A 5 4.60 -1.61 -11.52
C PHE A 5 4.55 -2.43 -12.83
N GLY A 6 4.70 -1.79 -14.00
CA GLY A 6 4.57 -2.46 -15.30
C GLY A 6 3.13 -2.89 -15.63
N LEU A 7 2.14 -2.33 -14.94
CA LEU A 7 0.72 -2.62 -15.16
C LEU A 7 0.10 -1.64 -16.16
N ASP A 8 -0.82 -2.14 -16.96
CA ASP A 8 -1.61 -1.32 -17.89
C ASP A 8 -2.63 -0.48 -17.11
N GLU A 9 -2.48 0.84 -17.19
CA GLU A 9 -3.40 1.77 -16.55
C GLU A 9 -4.70 1.98 -17.31
N GLY A 10 -4.73 1.65 -18.61
CA GLY A 10 -5.92 1.77 -19.46
C GLY A 10 -7.06 0.84 -19.03
N LEU A 11 -6.75 -0.18 -18.23
CA LEU A 11 -7.72 -1.09 -17.62
C LEU A 11 -8.45 -0.48 -16.40
N ILE A 12 -7.98 0.67 -15.87
CA ILE A 12 -8.57 1.29 -14.68
C ILE A 12 -9.75 2.17 -15.09
N GLN A 13 -10.95 1.81 -14.62
CA GLN A 13 -12.17 2.58 -14.84
C GLN A 13 -12.74 3.03 -13.49
N PRO A 14 -12.96 4.34 -13.28
CA PRO A 14 -13.66 4.82 -12.09
C PRO A 14 -15.10 4.32 -12.06
N VAL A 15 -15.56 3.87 -10.90
CA VAL A 15 -16.95 3.44 -10.67
C VAL A 15 -17.47 4.05 -9.37
N SER A 16 -18.79 4.24 -9.29
CA SER A 16 -19.40 4.75 -8.05
C SER A 16 -19.50 3.63 -7.01
N VAL A 17 -19.19 3.94 -5.76
CA VAL A 17 -19.46 3.02 -4.63
C VAL A 17 -20.95 2.71 -4.46
N ARG A 18 -21.83 3.55 -5.02
CA ARG A 18 -23.30 3.33 -5.02
C ARG A 18 -23.75 2.31 -6.08
N GLU A 19 -22.92 2.09 -7.09
CA GLU A 19 -23.18 1.14 -8.18
C GLU A 19 -22.63 -0.26 -7.87
N GLY A 20 -21.80 -0.37 -6.83
CA GLY A 20 -21.31 -1.66 -6.35
C GLY A 20 -22.34 -2.35 -5.46
N ASP A 21 -22.61 -3.62 -5.72
CA ASP A 21 -23.41 -4.51 -4.85
C ASP A 21 -22.61 -4.88 -3.58
N LEU A 22 -22.19 -3.84 -2.85
CA LEU A 22 -21.38 -3.97 -1.65
C LEU A 22 -22.29 -4.32 -0.47
N LEU A 23 -22.15 -5.54 0.05
CA LEU A 23 -22.88 -6.00 1.23
C LEU A 23 -22.66 -5.13 2.48
N ALA A 24 -21.51 -4.45 2.57
CA ALA A 24 -21.15 -3.57 3.67
C ALA A 24 -21.25 -2.10 3.27
N ALA A 25 -22.04 -1.31 4.02
CA ALA A 25 -22.11 0.14 3.84
C ALA A 25 -20.73 0.80 4.05
N ARG A 26 -20.35 1.69 3.13
CA ARG A 26 -19.08 2.44 3.19
C ARG A 26 -19.34 3.91 3.48
N SER A 27 -18.55 4.49 4.39
CA SER A 27 -18.56 5.94 4.59
C SER A 27 -18.12 6.63 3.29
N PRO A 28 -18.83 7.69 2.85
CA PRO A 28 -18.39 8.50 1.72
C PRO A 28 -17.06 9.22 1.95
N ASP A 29 -16.70 9.48 3.21
CA ASP A 29 -15.41 10.05 3.60
C ASP A 29 -14.71 9.13 4.60
N LEU A 30 -13.56 8.60 4.19
CA LEU A 30 -12.73 7.68 4.98
C LEU A 30 -11.40 8.32 5.41
N ARG A 31 -11.26 9.65 5.28
CA ARG A 31 -10.02 10.33 5.67
C ARG A 31 -9.87 10.33 7.20
N LEU A 32 -8.69 9.96 7.66
CA LEU A 32 -8.31 10.09 9.07
C LEU A 32 -7.64 11.43 9.29
N ARG A 33 -7.96 12.09 10.41
CA ARG A 33 -7.29 13.32 10.84
C ARG A 33 -6.07 12.98 11.70
N THR A 34 -4.88 13.31 11.22
CA THR A 34 -3.60 12.92 11.84
C THR A 34 -2.92 14.02 12.67
N ASP A 35 -3.57 15.16 12.87
CA ASP A 35 -2.96 16.34 13.53
C ASP A 35 -2.43 16.04 14.93
N LYS A 36 -3.18 15.26 15.71
CA LYS A 36 -2.74 14.84 17.06
C LYS A 36 -1.46 14.01 16.99
N LEU A 37 -1.38 13.09 16.03
CA LEU A 37 -0.21 12.24 15.83
C LEU A 37 0.99 13.08 15.40
N ALA A 38 0.78 14.03 14.48
CA ALA A 38 1.82 14.94 14.04
C ALA A 38 2.37 15.80 15.19
N GLY A 39 1.49 16.29 16.07
CA GLY A 39 1.91 17.03 17.27
C GLY A 39 2.77 16.20 18.22
N VAL A 40 2.47 14.91 18.41
CA VAL A 40 3.25 14.01 19.27
C VAL A 40 4.59 13.61 18.61
N LEU A 41 4.60 13.36 17.30
CA LEU A 41 5.81 12.92 16.57
C LEU A 41 6.71 14.07 16.11
N GLY A 42 6.28 15.33 16.28
CA GLY A 42 7.01 16.52 15.84
C GLY A 42 7.12 16.68 14.32
N SER A 43 6.41 15.85 13.55
CA SER A 43 6.43 15.87 12.09
C SER A 43 5.10 15.36 11.52
N PRO A 44 4.64 15.87 10.38
CA PRO A 44 3.44 15.35 9.73
C PRO A 44 3.68 13.94 9.18
N ALA A 45 2.61 13.15 9.06
CA ALA A 45 2.66 11.93 8.27
C ALA A 45 3.03 12.25 6.81
N PRO A 46 3.81 11.39 6.13
CA PRO A 46 4.12 11.60 4.72
C PRO A 46 2.85 11.58 3.88
N ASP A 47 2.81 12.41 2.83
CA ASP A 47 1.70 12.38 1.87
C ASP A 47 1.65 11.05 1.10
N GLN A 48 0.55 10.83 0.37
CA GLN A 48 0.37 9.59 -0.40
C GLN A 48 1.40 9.42 -1.51
N LYS A 49 1.82 10.48 -2.20
CA LYS A 49 2.75 10.40 -3.33
C LYS A 49 4.13 9.96 -2.84
N THR A 50 4.61 10.58 -1.77
CA THR A 50 5.88 10.27 -1.10
C THR A 50 5.87 8.85 -0.56
N SER A 51 4.78 8.45 0.11
CA SER A 51 4.62 7.10 0.65
C SER A 51 4.61 6.03 -0.44
N LEU A 52 3.90 6.25 -1.55
CA LEU A 52 3.85 5.34 -2.70
C LEU A 52 5.19 5.24 -3.44
N GLN A 53 5.93 6.35 -3.55
CA GLN A 53 7.29 6.34 -4.07
C GLN A 53 8.20 5.43 -3.24
N ARG A 54 8.20 5.61 -1.91
CA ARG A 54 9.02 4.79 -1.00
C ARG A 54 8.60 3.32 -1.03
N PHE A 55 7.31 3.04 -1.10
CA PHE A 55 6.78 1.69 -1.25
C PHE A 55 7.32 1.01 -2.51
N PHE A 56 7.33 1.72 -3.64
CA PHE A 56 7.87 1.19 -4.90
C PHE A 56 9.38 0.93 -4.85
N GLU A 57 10.16 1.80 -4.20
CA GLU A 57 11.60 1.58 -3.97
C GLU A 57 11.86 0.31 -3.15
N LEU A 58 11.11 0.13 -2.05
CA LEU A 58 11.23 -1.07 -1.21
C LEU A 58 10.82 -2.34 -1.98
N TYR A 59 9.78 -2.25 -2.81
CA TYR A 59 9.38 -3.34 -3.69
C TYR A 59 10.51 -3.76 -4.64
N GLN A 60 11.13 -2.80 -5.34
CA GLN A 60 12.26 -3.07 -6.23
C GLN A 60 13.49 -3.62 -5.48
N ALA A 61 13.71 -3.20 -4.24
CA ALA A 61 14.81 -3.68 -3.39
C ALA A 61 14.60 -5.12 -2.86
N GLY A 62 13.48 -5.78 -3.21
CA GLY A 62 13.16 -7.13 -2.75
C GLY A 62 12.70 -7.18 -1.29
N TYR A 63 12.22 -6.06 -0.74
CA TYR A 63 11.77 -6.00 0.65
C TYR A 63 10.60 -6.95 0.96
N PRO A 64 9.59 -7.14 0.07
CA PRO A 64 8.52 -8.11 0.32
C PRO A 64 9.03 -9.55 0.57
N GLN A 65 10.05 -9.98 -0.18
CA GLN A 65 10.66 -11.30 -0.05
C GLN A 65 11.38 -11.43 1.30
N ARG A 66 12.09 -10.38 1.73
CA ARG A 66 12.75 -10.34 3.05
C ARG A 66 11.73 -10.41 4.20
N LEU A 67 10.64 -9.66 4.10
CA LEU A 67 9.55 -9.72 5.09
C LEU A 67 8.92 -11.11 5.16
N ARG A 68 8.68 -11.75 4.00
CA ARG A 68 8.15 -13.11 3.94
C ARG A 68 9.11 -14.12 4.58
N ALA A 69 10.41 -14.02 4.30
CA ALA A 69 11.42 -14.87 4.91
C ALA A 69 11.50 -14.67 6.43
N LEU A 70 11.34 -13.44 6.92
CA LEU A 70 11.29 -13.15 8.35
C LEU A 70 10.02 -13.73 9.03
N ALA A 71 8.87 -13.60 8.37
CA ALA A 71 7.59 -14.04 8.91
C ALA A 71 7.41 -15.57 8.93
N TYR A 72 7.97 -16.28 7.95
CA TYR A 72 7.75 -17.72 7.75
C TYR A 72 9.01 -18.59 7.85
N GLY A 73 10.19 -17.99 8.07
CA GLY A 73 11.48 -18.68 8.00
C GLY A 73 11.93 -18.95 6.56
N VAL A 74 13.24 -19.07 6.35
CA VAL A 74 13.80 -19.64 5.11
C VAL A 74 13.75 -21.16 5.28
N ASP A 75 12.93 -21.87 4.50
CA ASP A 75 12.93 -23.33 4.53
C ASP A 75 14.32 -23.83 4.11
N SER A 76 15.07 -24.39 5.07
CA SER A 76 16.48 -24.80 4.93
C SER A 76 16.66 -26.11 4.16
N ARG A 77 15.70 -26.48 3.29
CA ARG A 77 15.68 -27.78 2.57
C ARG A 77 15.98 -27.72 1.08
N ILE A 78 16.42 -26.59 0.53
CA ILE A 78 16.88 -26.52 -0.86
C ILE A 78 18.32 -26.00 -0.90
N SER A 79 19.22 -26.84 -0.41
CA SER A 79 20.61 -26.91 -0.86
C SER A 79 20.93 -28.40 -1.03
N GLY A 80 20.74 -28.87 -2.26
CA GLY A 80 21.24 -30.14 -2.78
C GLY A 80 21.93 -29.86 -4.10
#